data_AF-A0A166SJ59-F1
#
_entry.id   AF-A0A166SJ59-F1
#
_cell.length_a   1.000
_cell.length_b   1.000
_cell.length_c   1.000
_cell.angle_alpha   90.00
_cell.angle_beta   90.00
_cell.angle_gamma   90.00
#
_symmetry.space_group_name_H-M   'P 1'
#
loop_
_entity.id
_entity.type
_entity.pdbx_description
1 polymer ?
#
loop_
_entity_poly.entity_id
_entity_poly.type
_entity_poly.pdbx_seq_one_letter_code
_entity_poly.pdbx_strand_id
1 'polypeptide(L)'
;MRHLSYLAVLLACLAATAPLEILLRTRVYARPRRLALAVLPVLVLFVAWDLHAIARGHWDFDRRSTTGVVLPGGIPLEELLFFLVVPVCAVLALEAVRAVTGWRAGDEPPAGDEPAAGPTRRRR
;
A
#
# COMPACT_ATOMS: atom_id res chain seq x y z
N MET A 1 29.45 2.88 0.97
CA MET A 1 28.24 3.67 0.63
C MET A 1 27.18 2.84 -0.11
N ARG A 2 26.93 1.58 0.27
CA ARG A 2 25.90 0.70 -0.35
C ARG A 2 24.72 0.38 0.58
N HIS A 3 24.77 0.86 1.83
CA HIS A 3 23.84 0.46 2.91
C HIS A 3 22.56 1.30 2.98
N LEU A 4 22.53 2.46 2.33
CA LEU A 4 21.38 3.38 2.38
C LEU A 4 20.52 3.32 1.12
N SER A 5 20.95 2.62 0.07
CA SER A 5 20.24 2.58 -1.21
C SER A 5 18.83 2.01 -1.07
N TYR A 6 18.66 0.97 -0.25
CA TYR A 6 17.35 0.35 -0.01
C TYR A 6 16.39 1.31 0.69
N LEU A 7 16.87 1.96 1.75
CA LEU A 7 16.12 2.94 2.53
C LEU A 7 15.82 4.19 1.69
N ALA A 8 16.77 4.62 0.86
CA ALA A 8 16.59 5.73 -0.08
C ALA A 8 15.54 5.43 -1.15
N VAL A 9 15.48 4.19 -1.66
CA VAL A 9 14.42 3.78 -2.60
C VAL A 9 13.05 3.78 -1.92
N LEU A 10 12.94 3.23 -0.70
CA LEU A 10 11.68 3.26 0.05
C LEU A 10 11.22 4.70 0.35
N LEU A 11 12.14 5.56 0.77
CA LEU A 11 11.85 6.98 0.98
C LEU A 11 11.50 7.70 -0.32
N ALA A 12 12.16 7.38 -1.43
CA ALA A 12 11.83 7.94 -2.74
C ALA A 12 10.43 7.50 -3.20
N CYS A 13 10.04 6.24 -2.98
CA CYS A 13 8.70 5.76 -3.27
C CYS A 13 7.64 6.49 -2.42
N LEU A 14 7.88 6.68 -1.13
CA LEU A 14 6.99 7.46 -0.26
C LEU A 14 6.94 8.94 -0.68
N ALA A 15 8.09 9.55 -0.96
CA ALA A 15 8.17 10.94 -1.39
C ALA A 15 7.52 11.18 -2.76
N ALA A 16 7.56 10.19 -3.65
CA ALA A 16 6.86 10.25 -4.93
C ALA A 16 5.35 10.08 -4.78
N THR A 17 4.90 9.23 -3.84
CA THR A 17 3.47 8.90 -3.65
C THR A 17 2.73 9.86 -2.70
N ALA A 18 3.41 10.48 -1.74
CA ALA A 18 2.81 11.42 -0.79
C ALA A 18 2.18 12.67 -1.44
N PRO A 19 2.79 13.29 -2.47
CA PRO A 19 2.16 14.41 -3.19
C PRO A 19 0.86 14.00 -3.90
N LEU A 20 0.73 12.75 -4.34
CA LEU A 20 -0.50 12.30 -5.00
C LEU A 20 -1.70 12.35 -4.05
N GLU A 21 -1.51 12.06 -2.76
CA GLU A 21 -2.58 12.17 -1.79
C GLU A 21 -3.00 13.62 -1.53
N ILE A 22 -2.03 14.54 -1.47
CA ILE A 22 -2.29 15.97 -1.26
C ILE A 22 -2.97 16.57 -2.49
N LEU A 23 -2.50 16.21 -3.69
CA LEU A 23 -2.97 16.78 -4.95
C LEU A 23 -4.33 16.21 -5.38
N LEU A 24 -4.57 14.91 -5.19
CA LEU A 24 -5.81 14.24 -5.59
C LEU A 24 -6.80 14.07 -4.42
N ARG A 25 -6.44 14.48 -3.19
CA ARG A 25 -7.25 14.39 -1.97
C ARG A 25 -7.84 13.00 -1.74
N THR A 26 -7.07 11.96 -2.03
CA THR A 26 -7.52 10.55 -1.96
C THR A 26 -7.81 10.08 -0.53
N ARG A 27 -7.44 10.86 0.52
CA ARG A 27 -7.79 10.62 1.94
C ARG A 27 -7.42 9.21 2.43
N VAL A 28 -6.36 8.63 1.89
CA VAL A 28 -5.91 7.27 2.23
C VAL A 28 -5.45 7.20 3.68
N TYR A 29 -4.61 8.14 4.14
CA TYR A 29 -4.22 8.19 5.55
C TYR A 29 -5.36 8.62 6.48
N ALA A 30 -6.41 9.25 5.96
CA ALA A 30 -7.60 9.58 6.75
C ALA A 30 -8.47 8.35 7.07
N ARG A 31 -8.22 7.19 6.45
CA ARG A 31 -8.92 5.92 6.71
C ARG A 31 -7.95 4.83 7.21
N PRO A 32 -7.31 5.02 8.39
CA PRO A 32 -6.26 4.14 8.87
C PRO A 32 -6.73 2.69 9.03
N ARG A 33 -8.02 2.47 9.38
CA ARG A 33 -8.58 1.12 9.48
C ARG A 33 -8.60 0.36 8.15
N ARG A 34 -8.96 1.02 7.04
CA ARG A 34 -9.00 0.38 5.71
C ARG A 34 -7.60 0.09 5.21
N LEU A 35 -6.69 1.04 5.41
CA LEU A 35 -5.27 0.86 5.08
C LEU A 35 -4.67 -0.29 5.89
N ALA A 36 -4.92 -0.33 7.20
CA ALA A 36 -4.47 -1.42 8.06
C ALA A 36 -5.03 -2.78 7.60
N LEU A 37 -6.32 -2.87 7.24
CA LEU A 37 -6.91 -4.11 6.73
C LEU A 37 -6.33 -4.54 5.37
N ALA A 38 -5.89 -3.60 4.54
CA ALA A 38 -5.22 -3.91 3.27
C ALA A 38 -3.77 -4.38 3.49
N VAL A 39 -3.06 -3.78 4.43
CA VAL A 39 -1.61 -4.00 4.62
C VAL A 39 -1.31 -5.10 5.63
N LEU A 40 -2.04 -5.19 6.75
CA LEU A 40 -1.75 -6.15 7.83
C LEU A 40 -1.78 -7.62 7.39
N PRO A 41 -2.74 -8.11 6.59
CA PRO A 41 -2.75 -9.53 6.20
C PRO A 41 -1.50 -9.90 5.40
N VAL A 42 -1.09 -9.01 4.49
CA VAL A 42 0.11 -9.15 3.66
C VAL A 42 1.34 -9.12 4.55
N LEU A 43 1.46 -8.10 5.40
CA LEU A 43 2.57 -7.93 6.34
C LEU A 43 2.75 -9.17 7.23
N VAL A 44 1.68 -9.66 7.85
CA VAL A 44 1.73 -10.83 8.75
C VAL A 44 2.14 -12.08 7.99
N LEU A 45 1.56 -12.33 6.81
CA LEU A 45 1.86 -13.53 6.02
C LEU A 45 3.33 -13.56 5.59
N PHE A 46 3.82 -12.47 5.02
CA PHE A 46 5.20 -12.41 4.51
C PHE A 46 6.23 -12.41 5.63
N VAL A 47 6.00 -11.66 6.72
CA VAL A 47 6.91 -11.70 7.88
C VAL A 47 6.95 -13.10 8.50
N ALA A 48 5.81 -13.77 8.67
CA ALA A 48 5.78 -15.13 9.21
C ALA A 48 6.49 -16.13 8.29
N TRP A 49 6.32 -15.99 6.98
CA TRP A 49 7.01 -16.81 5.98
C TRP A 49 8.52 -16.62 6.02
N ASP A 50 8.99 -15.37 6.06
CA ASP A 50 10.42 -15.06 6.10
C ASP A 50 11.06 -15.60 7.39
N LEU A 51 10.41 -15.40 8.55
CA LEU A 51 10.85 -15.98 9.82
C LEU A 51 10.97 -17.50 9.73
N HIS A 52 10.00 -18.16 9.07
CA HIS A 52 10.04 -19.60 8.86
C HIS A 52 11.21 -20.00 7.95
N ALA A 53 11.42 -19.33 6.83
CA ALA A 53 12.49 -19.63 5.89
C ALA A 53 13.89 -19.45 6.52
N ILE A 54 14.07 -18.39 7.32
CA ILE A 54 15.30 -18.12 8.08
C ILE A 54 15.52 -19.20 9.13
N ALA A 55 14.49 -19.55 9.92
CA ALA A 55 14.59 -20.57 10.96
C ALA A 55 14.93 -21.96 10.37
N ARG A 56 14.57 -22.22 9.11
CA ARG A 56 14.88 -23.46 8.39
C ARG A 56 16.23 -23.43 7.66
N GLY A 57 16.95 -22.30 7.70
CA GLY A 57 18.20 -22.11 6.97
C GLY A 57 18.04 -22.13 5.45
N HIS A 58 16.81 -21.95 4.95
CA HIS A 58 16.55 -21.86 3.52
C HIS A 58 17.01 -20.52 2.95
N TRP A 59 17.10 -19.49 3.80
CA TRP A 59 17.42 -18.13 3.43
C TRP A 59 18.16 -17.43 4.56
N ASP A 60 19.16 -16.63 4.22
CA ASP A 60 19.87 -15.75 5.14
C ASP A 60 20.04 -14.37 4.50
N PHE A 61 20.03 -13.32 5.33
CA PHE A 61 20.16 -11.95 4.87
C PHE A 61 21.62 -11.49 5.01
N ASP A 62 22.25 -11.10 3.90
CA ASP A 62 23.60 -10.53 3.94
C ASP A 62 23.58 -9.16 4.63
N ARG A 63 24.05 -9.14 5.88
CA ARG A 63 24.15 -7.95 6.73
C ARG A 63 24.94 -6.81 6.10
N ARG A 64 25.75 -7.08 5.07
CA ARG A 64 26.50 -6.05 4.33
C ARG A 64 25.62 -5.16 3.45
N SER A 65 24.42 -5.59 3.10
CA SER A 65 23.50 -4.81 2.24
C SER A 65 22.46 -4.01 3.03
N THR A 66 22.29 -4.31 4.31
CA THR A 66 21.34 -3.67 5.24
C THR A 66 22.05 -2.73 6.22
N THR A 67 21.31 -1.82 6.85
CA THR A 67 21.80 -0.85 7.86
C THR A 67 22.31 -1.50 9.14
N GLY A 68 22.10 -2.82 9.31
CA GLY A 68 22.58 -3.61 10.43
C GLY A 68 21.59 -3.74 11.58
N VAL A 69 20.41 -3.12 11.48
CA VAL A 69 19.31 -3.29 12.45
C VAL A 69 18.52 -4.56 12.12
N VAL A 70 18.64 -5.57 12.97
CA VAL A 70 17.98 -6.86 12.81
C VAL A 70 16.94 -7.04 13.92
N LEU A 71 15.71 -7.34 13.52
CA LEU A 71 14.58 -7.63 14.39
C LEU A 71 14.67 -9.07 14.95
N PRO A 72 13.94 -9.38 16.05
CA PRO A 72 13.90 -10.74 16.59
C PRO A 72 13.49 -11.75 15.50
N GLY A 73 14.28 -12.81 15.35
CA GLY A 73 14.09 -13.83 14.33
C GLY A 73 14.92 -13.65 13.04
N GLY A 74 15.78 -12.63 12.97
CA GLY A 74 16.78 -12.50 11.91
C GLY A 74 16.37 -11.63 10.72
N ILE A 75 15.19 -11.01 10.78
CA ILE A 75 14.68 -10.14 9.70
C ILE A 75 15.27 -8.73 9.81
N PRO A 76 15.85 -8.16 8.73
CA PRO A 76 16.28 -6.77 8.71
C PRO A 76 15.10 -5.78 8.82
N LEU A 77 15.33 -4.63 9.44
CA LEU A 77 14.32 -3.57 9.55
C LEU A 77 13.80 -3.12 8.17
N GLU A 78 14.67 -3.11 7.17
CA GLU A 78 14.36 -2.72 5.80
C GLU A 78 13.33 -3.65 5.15
N GLU A 79 13.36 -4.93 5.49
CA GLU A 79 12.42 -5.92 4.97
C GLU A 79 11.02 -5.69 5.55
N LEU A 80 10.95 -5.41 6.86
CA LEU A 80 9.70 -5.03 7.50
C LEU A 80 9.14 -3.71 6.91
N LEU A 81 10.01 -2.73 6.67
CA LEU A 81 9.63 -1.48 6.02
C LEU A 81 9.18 -1.72 4.57
N PHE A 82 9.79 -2.65 3.84
CA PHE A 82 9.38 -3.01 2.49
C PHE A 82 7.94 -3.56 2.47
N PHE A 83 7.64 -4.52 3.34
CA PHE A 83 6.29 -5.08 3.46
C PHE A 83 5.23 -4.07 3.94
N LEU A 84 5.65 -2.98 4.56
CA LEU A 84 4.76 -1.88 4.95
C LEU A 84 4.59 -0.87 3.81
N VAL A 85 5.70 -0.36 3.28
CA VAL A 85 5.75 0.77 2.36
C VAL A 85 5.23 0.39 0.98
N VAL A 86 5.60 -0.78 0.44
CA VAL A 86 5.21 -1.17 -0.91
C VAL A 86 3.69 -1.32 -1.04
N PRO A 87 2.99 -2.02 -0.13
CA PRO A 87 1.53 -2.08 -0.16
C PRO A 87 0.87 -0.70 0.00
N VAL A 88 1.42 0.18 0.86
CA VAL A 88 0.91 1.55 1.01
C VAL A 88 1.05 2.33 -0.30
N CYS A 89 2.21 2.26 -0.96
CA CYS A 89 2.43 2.90 -2.26
C CYS A 89 1.48 2.34 -3.33
N ALA A 90 1.22 1.03 -3.33
CA ALA A 90 0.27 0.41 -4.25
C ALA A 90 -1.17 0.91 -4.04
N VAL A 91 -1.62 1.05 -2.79
CA VAL A 91 -2.94 1.62 -2.46
C VAL A 91 -3.03 3.08 -2.90
N LEU A 92 -1.99 3.89 -2.63
CA LEU A 92 -1.95 5.29 -3.04
C LEU A 92 -2.02 5.44 -4.57
N ALA A 93 -1.30 4.59 -5.31
CA ALA A 93 -1.33 4.58 -6.77
C ALA A 93 -2.70 4.18 -7.31
N LEU A 94 -3.33 3.15 -6.72
CA LEU A 94 -4.68 2.72 -7.10
C LEU A 94 -5.69 3.86 -6.90
N GLU A 95 -5.69 4.49 -5.74
CA GLU A 95 -6.59 5.61 -5.44
C GLU A 95 -6.36 6.82 -6.34
N ALA A 96 -5.10 7.08 -6.72
CA ALA A 96 -4.80 8.11 -7.69
C ALA A 96 -5.37 7.81 -9.08
N VAL A 97 -5.24 6.57 -9.56
CA VAL A 97 -5.84 6.13 -10.81
C VAL A 97 -7.36 6.29 -10.76
N ARG A 98 -8.01 5.87 -9.66
CA ARG A 98 -9.46 6.02 -9.47
C ARG A 98 -9.89 7.49 -9.50
N ALA A 99 -9.15 8.38 -8.83
CA ALA A 99 -9.46 9.80 -8.80
C ALA A 99 -9.33 10.48 -10.17
N VAL A 100 -8.40 10.03 -11.04
CA VAL A 100 -8.23 10.57 -12.40
C VAL A 100 -9.21 9.96 -13.41
N THR A 101 -9.46 8.66 -13.33
CA THR A 101 -10.22 7.91 -14.34
C THR A 101 -11.70 7.73 -13.98
N GLY A 102 -12.08 7.97 -12.73
CA GLY A 102 -13.40 7.62 -12.22
C GLY A 102 -13.64 6.11 -12.12
N TRP A 103 -12.57 5.30 -12.13
CA TRP A 103 -12.68 3.84 -12.07
C TRP A 103 -13.32 3.38 -10.75
N ARG A 104 -14.34 2.52 -10.87
CA ARG A 104 -15.08 1.95 -9.74
C ARG A 104 -14.37 0.70 -9.22
N ALA A 105 -14.06 0.67 -7.93
CA ALA A 105 -13.41 -0.48 -7.30
C ALA A 105 -14.41 -1.45 -6.64
N GLY A 106 -15.71 -1.11 -6.63
CA GLY A 106 -16.76 -1.97 -6.09
C GLY A 106 -16.98 -1.81 -4.58
N ASP A 107 -16.27 -0.90 -3.93
CA ASP A 107 -16.48 -0.49 -2.54
C ASP A 107 -17.37 0.76 -2.41
N GLU A 108 -17.83 1.30 -3.54
CA GLU A 108 -18.83 2.36 -3.59
C GLU A 108 -20.16 1.85 -3.01
N PRO A 109 -20.93 2.70 -2.31
CA PRO A 109 -22.31 2.36 -1.98
C PRO A 109 -23.03 1.95 -3.26
N PRO A 110 -23.89 0.91 -3.23
CA PRO A 110 -24.74 0.62 -4.38
C PRO A 110 -25.41 1.92 -4.75
N ALA A 111 -25.38 2.26 -6.05
CA ALA A 111 -26.08 3.43 -6.56
C ALA A 111 -27.52 3.28 -6.08
N GLY A 112 -27.89 4.03 -5.03
CA GLY A 112 -29.23 3.98 -4.49
C GLY A 112 -30.16 4.24 -5.64
N ASP A 113 -31.25 3.48 -5.72
CA ASP A 113 -32.29 3.60 -6.74
C ASP A 113 -32.58 5.08 -7.03
N GLU A 114 -31.90 5.65 -8.02
CA GLU A 114 -32.34 6.90 -8.62
C GLU A 114 -33.64 6.51 -9.29
N PRO A 115 -34.80 7.05 -8.87
CA PRO A 115 -36.04 6.75 -9.56
C PRO A 115 -35.83 7.14 -11.01
N ALA A 116 -35.88 6.13 -11.88
CA ALA A 116 -35.65 6.24 -13.30
C ALA A 116 -36.30 7.52 -13.80
N ALA A 117 -35.48 8.46 -14.29
CA ALA A 117 -35.93 9.73 -14.80
C ALA A 117 -37.10 9.47 -15.76
N GLY A 118 -38.32 9.78 -15.30
CA GLY A 118 -39.54 9.52 -16.03
C GLY A 118 -39.49 10.20 -17.39
N PRO A 119 -40.08 9.61 -18.43
CA PRO A 119 -39.94 10.11 -19.80
C PRO A 119 -40.41 11.56 -19.85
N THR A 120 -39.49 12.45 -20.21
CA THR A 120 -39.70 13.88 -20.35
C THR A 120 -40.74 14.07 -21.47
N ARG A 121 -42.00 14.21 -21.06
CA ARG A 121 -43.11 14.43 -21.98
C ARG A 121 -42.98 15.84 -22.57
N ARG A 122 -42.28 15.94 -23.72
CA ARG A 122 -42.34 17.12 -24.60
C ARG A 122 -43.79 17.26 -25.08
N ARG A 123 -44.58 18.08 -24.38
CA ARG A 123 -45.84 18.61 -24.90
C ARG A 123 -45.50 19.75 -25.87
N ARG A 124 -45.79 19.51 -27.15
CA ARG A 124 -46.10 20.56 -28.13
C ARG A 124 -47.46 21.18 -27.81
#